data_AF-A0A4X1UR98-F1
#
_entry.id   AF-A0A4X1UR98-F1
#
_cell.length_a   1.000
_cell.length_b   1.000
_cell.length_c   1.000
_cell.angle_alpha   90.00
_cell.angle_beta   90.00
_cell.angle_gamma   90.00
#
_symmetry.space_group_name_H-M   'P 1'
#
loop_
_entity.id
_entity.type
_entity.pdbx_description
1 polymer ?
#
loop_
_entity_poly.entity_id
_entity_poly.type
_entity_poly.pdbx_seq_one_letter_code
_entity_poly.pdbx_strand_id
1 'polypeptide(L)'
;VPKGQISSLPTTSGGKPFQLWALGLFCTERNLAKRLKSNCFYPFTQLQPNVFVLEYYLDTLWKGTLLFAVCLLLISFGLVSQVQKQETWGFPAFGMGVGLWLTISSLPRRRLVLNHTLGMYHFSIQGRTVCQGPMHLVYVRLALSSDAYGRCFFQLVLSGHKLEPLVLVQLSERYEQMEYLGRHIARKLNINYFDCLATSYRHVVRHWPQGATFSPYIMPRKTGAKDKPSFQSDQDV
;
A
#
# COMPACT_ATOMS: atom_id res chain seq x y z
N VAL A 1 -36.62 9.27 33.72
CA VAL A 1 -35.61 9.77 32.75
C VAL A 1 -34.24 9.77 33.41
N PRO A 2 -33.32 8.85 33.06
CA PRO A 2 -31.91 8.92 33.45
C PRO A 2 -31.10 9.74 32.43
N LYS A 3 -29.96 10.30 32.86
CA LYS A 3 -29.08 11.12 32.00
C LYS A 3 -28.20 10.23 31.13
N GLY A 4 -28.13 10.51 29.82
CA GLY A 4 -27.17 9.86 28.93
C GLY A 4 -25.75 10.32 29.21
N GLN A 5 -24.84 9.40 29.55
CA GLN A 5 -23.41 9.69 29.61
C GLN A 5 -22.84 9.85 28.20
N ILE A 6 -22.16 10.97 27.95
CA ILE A 6 -21.40 11.18 26.72
C ILE A 6 -20.10 10.38 26.85
N SER A 7 -20.01 9.26 26.12
CA SER A 7 -18.81 8.45 26.04
C SER A 7 -17.73 9.17 25.20
N SER A 8 -16.79 9.80 25.90
CA SER A 8 -15.63 10.45 25.29
C SER A 8 -14.81 9.47 24.45
N LEU A 9 -14.48 9.83 23.21
CA LEU A 9 -13.58 9.03 22.38
C LEU A 9 -12.20 8.91 23.05
N PRO A 10 -11.55 7.73 22.99
CA PRO A 10 -10.18 7.57 23.47
C PRO A 10 -9.21 8.27 22.50
N THR A 11 -8.69 9.43 22.91
CA THR A 11 -7.60 10.12 22.20
C THR A 11 -6.32 9.30 22.27
N THR A 12 -6.01 8.55 21.21
CA THR A 12 -4.78 7.74 21.09
C THR A 12 -3.54 8.62 20.91
N SER A 13 -3.03 9.10 22.04
CA SER A 13 -1.69 9.69 22.16
C SER A 13 -0.58 8.70 21.77
N GLY A 14 0.58 9.21 21.36
CA GLY A 14 1.84 8.43 21.29
C GLY A 14 2.29 7.90 19.93
N GLY A 15 1.50 8.05 18.86
CA GLY A 15 1.94 7.70 17.50
C GLY A 15 2.84 8.77 16.88
N LYS A 16 4.14 8.50 16.65
CA LYS A 16 5.07 9.42 15.98
C LYS A 16 4.52 9.83 14.59
N PRO A 17 4.06 11.07 14.37
CA PRO A 17 3.23 11.41 13.21
C PRO A 17 4.00 11.50 11.89
N PHE A 18 5.31 11.74 11.95
CA PHE A 18 6.18 11.86 10.79
C PHE A 18 7.11 10.65 10.68
N GLN A 19 6.64 9.60 10.00
CA GLN A 19 7.54 8.62 9.39
C GLN A 19 7.93 9.13 8.00
N LEU A 20 9.20 9.49 7.82
CA LEU A 20 9.76 9.94 6.55
C LEU A 20 9.93 8.74 5.61
N TRP A 21 8.89 8.44 4.84
CA TRP A 21 8.80 7.25 3.98
C TRP A 21 9.83 7.18 2.84
N ALA A 22 10.46 8.31 2.46
CA ALA A 22 11.38 8.41 1.32
C ALA A 22 12.84 8.75 1.66
N LEU A 23 13.28 8.65 2.93
CA LEU A 23 14.72 8.70 3.26
C LEU A 23 15.40 7.35 2.98
N GLY A 24 15.56 7.02 1.70
CA GLY A 24 16.15 5.78 1.18
C GLY A 24 17.66 5.59 1.46
N LEU A 25 18.25 6.38 2.37
CA LEU A 25 19.71 6.46 2.58
C LEU A 25 20.33 5.25 3.31
N PHE A 26 19.55 4.44 4.03
CA PHE A 26 20.09 3.33 4.83
C PHE A 26 19.20 2.07 4.82
N CYS A 27 19.70 0.99 4.19
CA CYS A 27 19.26 -0.40 4.37
C CYS A 27 17.73 -0.58 4.58
N THR A 28 16.94 -0.06 3.65
CA THR A 28 15.47 0.05 3.72
C THR A 28 14.79 -1.28 4.08
N GLU A 29 15.22 -2.39 3.48
CA GLU A 29 14.77 -3.75 3.77
C GLU A 29 14.99 -4.19 5.23
N ARG A 30 16.19 -3.96 5.77
CA ARG A 30 16.52 -4.34 7.16
C ARG A 30 15.67 -3.52 8.14
N ASN A 31 15.34 -2.28 7.77
CA ASN A 31 14.45 -1.43 8.54
C ASN A 31 12.98 -1.86 8.43
N LEU A 32 12.50 -2.30 7.26
CA LEU A 32 11.19 -2.94 7.12
C LEU A 32 11.11 -4.26 7.90
N ALA A 33 12.12 -5.12 7.80
CA ALA A 33 12.19 -6.39 8.53
C ALA A 33 12.18 -6.18 10.05
N LYS A 34 12.92 -5.19 10.57
CA LYS A 34 12.86 -4.77 11.98
C LYS A 34 11.46 -4.29 12.39
N ARG A 35 10.76 -3.52 11.53
CA ARG A 35 9.40 -3.05 11.76
C ARG A 35 8.36 -4.18 11.73
N LEU A 36 8.51 -5.16 10.84
CA LEU A 36 7.65 -6.35 10.79
C LEU A 36 7.89 -7.29 11.99
N LYS A 37 9.13 -7.40 12.48
CA LYS A 37 9.46 -8.17 13.68
C LYS A 37 8.83 -7.58 14.95
N SER A 38 8.66 -6.26 15.03
CA SER A 38 7.96 -5.61 16.16
C SER A 38 6.44 -5.45 15.94
N ASN A 39 6.00 -5.28 14.70
CA ASN A 39 4.59 -5.14 14.31
C ASN A 39 4.28 -6.00 13.08
N CYS A 40 3.78 -7.21 13.30
CA CYS A 40 3.47 -8.20 12.25
C CYS A 40 2.53 -7.70 11.13
N PHE A 41 1.76 -6.64 11.37
CA PHE A 41 0.80 -6.06 10.42
C PHE A 41 1.31 -4.77 9.76
N TYR A 42 2.55 -4.35 10.02
CA TYR A 42 3.13 -3.13 9.44
C TYR A 42 2.96 -3.13 7.90
N PRO A 43 2.43 -2.05 7.30
CA PRO A 43 2.27 -0.71 7.88
C PRO A 43 0.94 -0.42 8.58
N PHE A 44 0.03 -1.39 8.66
CA PHE A 44 -1.28 -1.21 9.26
C PHE A 44 -1.24 -1.33 10.79
N THR A 45 -2.11 -0.56 11.45
CA THR A 45 -2.53 -0.80 12.82
C THR A 45 -3.81 -1.64 12.82
N GLN A 46 -3.95 -2.52 13.81
CA GLN A 46 -5.16 -3.31 14.00
C GLN A 46 -6.05 -2.60 15.03
N LEU A 47 -7.26 -2.17 14.64
CA LEU A 47 -8.23 -1.59 15.59
C LEU A 47 -9.20 -2.63 16.16
N GLN A 48 -9.49 -3.67 15.40
CA GLN A 48 -10.42 -4.75 15.77
C GLN A 48 -9.91 -6.08 15.20
N PRO A 49 -10.38 -7.25 15.67
CA PRO A 49 -10.23 -8.49 14.90
C PRO A 49 -10.68 -8.26 13.45
N ASN A 50 -9.87 -8.69 12.49
CA ASN A 50 -10.20 -8.63 11.06
C ASN A 50 -10.40 -7.21 10.45
N VAL A 51 -10.05 -6.13 11.16
CA VAL A 51 -10.05 -4.75 10.61
C VAL A 51 -8.71 -4.07 10.81
N PHE A 52 -8.03 -3.79 9.70
CA PHE A 52 -6.72 -3.15 9.64
C PHE A 52 -6.84 -1.74 9.07
N VAL A 53 -6.09 -0.78 9.63
CA VAL A 53 -6.14 0.62 9.23
C VAL A 53 -4.74 1.16 9.00
N LEU A 54 -4.57 1.88 7.89
CA LEU A 54 -3.32 2.51 7.48
C LEU A 54 -3.60 3.99 7.24
N GLU A 55 -2.99 4.84 8.06
CA GLU A 55 -3.10 6.29 7.97
C GLU A 55 -1.76 6.89 7.56
N TYR A 56 -1.75 7.68 6.50
CA TYR A 56 -0.55 8.29 5.95
C TYR A 56 -0.77 9.70 5.42
N TYR A 57 0.32 10.43 5.30
CA TYR A 57 0.42 11.71 4.61
C TYR A 57 1.19 11.52 3.31
N LEU A 58 0.98 12.40 2.33
CA LEU A 58 1.65 12.29 1.04
C LEU A 58 3.13 12.65 1.17
N ASP A 59 4.01 11.96 0.43
CA ASP A 59 5.47 12.16 0.53
C ASP A 59 5.94 13.57 0.11
N THR A 60 5.09 14.30 -0.61
CA THR A 60 5.31 15.72 -0.92
C THR A 60 5.22 16.64 0.31
N LEU A 61 4.66 16.20 1.44
CA LEU A 61 4.50 17.02 2.65
C LEU A 61 5.84 17.42 3.25
N TRP A 62 6.73 16.46 3.51
CA TRP A 62 8.04 16.79 4.08
C TRP A 62 8.92 17.53 3.08
N LYS A 63 8.76 17.27 1.77
CA LYS A 63 9.46 17.97 0.69
C LYS A 63 9.02 19.44 0.59
N GLY A 64 7.72 19.70 0.64
CA GLY A 64 7.15 21.05 0.70
C GLY A 64 7.53 21.79 1.98
N THR A 65 7.49 21.10 3.12
CA THR A 65 7.88 21.66 4.43
C THR A 65 9.37 22.01 4.47
N LEU A 66 10.23 21.14 3.93
CA LEU A 66 11.67 21.38 3.81
C LEU A 66 11.98 22.53 2.85
N LEU A 67 11.32 22.57 1.68
CA LEU A 67 11.45 23.68 0.74
C LEU A 67 11.03 25.01 1.37
N PHE A 68 9.87 25.02 2.03
CA PHE A 68 9.37 26.20 2.76
C PHE A 68 10.35 26.64 3.86
N ALA A 69 10.85 25.71 4.67
CA ALA A 69 11.81 26.00 5.74
C ALA A 69 13.16 26.53 5.19
N VAL A 70 13.68 25.93 4.11
CA VAL A 70 14.92 26.39 3.46
C VAL A 70 14.73 27.78 2.83
N CYS A 71 13.63 28.03 2.13
CA CYS A 71 13.33 29.35 1.58
C CYS A 71 13.12 30.39 2.69
N LEU A 72 12.45 30.04 3.80
CA LEU A 72 12.29 30.93 4.95
C LEU A 72 13.64 31.24 5.60
N LEU A 73 14.53 30.26 5.77
CA LEU A 73 15.89 30.47 6.27
C LEU A 73 16.73 31.35 5.33
N LEU A 74 16.63 31.15 4.00
CA LEU A 74 17.27 32.00 2.98
C LEU A 74 16.68 33.41 2.88
N ILE A 75 15.53 33.68 3.50
CA ILE A 75 14.94 35.02 3.63
C ILE A 75 15.31 35.62 4.99
N SER A 76 15.34 34.83 6.06
CA SER A 76 15.57 35.32 7.45
C SER A 76 17.04 35.53 7.80
N PHE A 77 17.94 34.67 7.29
CA PHE A 77 19.38 34.94 7.24
C PHE A 77 19.74 35.80 6.01
N GLY A 78 18.85 35.81 5.01
CA GLY A 78 19.03 36.53 3.74
C GLY A 78 20.25 36.22 2.83
N LEU A 79 21.24 35.66 2.14
CA LEU A 79 22.27 36.42 1.43
C LEU A 79 23.30 37.11 2.36
N VAL A 80 23.11 36.98 3.69
CA VAL A 80 23.87 37.38 4.92
C VAL A 80 24.77 38.64 4.89
N SER A 81 25.52 38.90 3.82
CA SER A 81 26.41 40.07 3.71
C SER A 81 26.59 40.63 2.29
N GLN A 82 26.18 39.97 1.20
CA GLN A 82 26.85 40.23 -0.10
C GLN A 82 26.03 40.21 -1.41
N VAL A 83 24.71 40.44 -1.40
CA VAL A 83 23.97 40.70 -2.67
C VAL A 83 23.26 42.05 -2.63
N GLN A 84 24.02 43.09 -2.97
CA GLN A 84 23.60 44.49 -3.08
C GLN A 84 22.87 44.79 -4.41
N LYS A 85 22.24 43.78 -5.04
CA LYS A 85 21.44 43.89 -6.26
C LYS A 85 20.10 43.19 -6.05
N GLN A 86 18.98 43.87 -6.34
CA GLN A 86 17.65 43.43 -5.93
C GLN A 86 17.09 42.21 -6.69
N GLU A 87 17.73 41.77 -7.78
CA GLU A 87 17.15 40.86 -8.77
C GLU A 87 16.92 39.42 -8.27
N THR A 88 17.70 38.94 -7.29
CA THR A 88 17.67 37.53 -6.86
C THR A 88 16.53 37.18 -5.89
N TRP A 89 15.87 38.17 -5.27
CA TRP A 89 14.87 37.94 -4.21
C TRP A 89 13.59 37.23 -4.69
N GLY A 90 13.28 37.29 -5.99
CA GLY A 90 12.12 36.60 -6.55
C GLY A 90 12.17 35.08 -6.42
N PHE A 91 13.37 34.47 -6.47
CA PHE A 91 13.50 33.01 -6.46
C PHE A 91 13.21 32.39 -5.07
N PRO A 92 13.78 32.88 -3.93
CA PRO A 92 13.37 32.43 -2.61
C PRO A 92 11.88 32.69 -2.30
N ALA A 93 11.34 33.84 -2.72
CA ALA A 93 9.93 34.17 -2.49
C ALA A 93 8.98 33.23 -3.24
N PHE A 94 9.28 32.92 -4.51
CA PHE A 94 8.54 31.92 -5.29
C PHE A 94 8.67 30.52 -4.69
N GLY A 95 9.88 30.11 -4.30
CA GLY A 95 10.13 28.83 -3.63
C GLY A 95 9.37 28.68 -2.31
N MET A 96 9.25 29.75 -1.52
CA MET A 96 8.42 29.80 -0.31
C MET A 96 6.93 29.60 -0.63
N GLY A 97 6.41 30.29 -1.65
CA GLY A 97 5.03 30.12 -2.11
C GLY A 97 4.72 28.70 -2.58
N VAL A 98 5.60 28.11 -3.40
CA VAL A 98 5.47 26.72 -3.88
C VAL A 98 5.61 25.71 -2.74
N GLY A 99 6.55 25.90 -1.81
CA GLY A 99 6.73 25.04 -0.63
C GLY A 99 5.49 25.05 0.29
N LEU A 100 4.92 26.24 0.53
CA LEU A 100 3.68 26.39 1.30
C LEU A 100 2.49 25.73 0.59
N TRP A 101 2.32 25.97 -0.71
CA TRP A 101 1.27 25.34 -1.53
C TRP A 101 1.37 23.81 -1.49
N LEU A 102 2.55 23.23 -1.75
CA LEU A 102 2.80 21.79 -1.70
C LEU A 102 2.50 21.22 -0.31
N THR A 103 2.83 21.94 0.75
CA THR A 103 2.52 21.54 2.13
C THR A 103 1.00 21.52 2.35
N ILE A 104 0.30 22.61 2.03
CA ILE A 104 -1.17 22.70 2.19
C ILE A 104 -1.91 21.63 1.37
N SER A 105 -1.50 21.38 0.11
CA SER A 105 -2.09 20.34 -0.74
C SER A 105 -1.82 18.90 -0.26
N SER A 106 -0.84 18.67 0.62
CA SER A 106 -0.44 17.35 1.11
C SER A 106 -0.82 17.05 2.57
N LEU A 107 -1.23 18.08 3.33
CA LEU A 107 -1.89 17.95 4.64
C LEU A 107 -3.13 17.03 4.67
N PRO A 108 -3.91 16.80 3.59
CA PRO A 108 -5.04 15.87 3.61
C PRO A 108 -4.64 14.43 4.00
N ARG A 109 -4.86 14.11 5.28
CA ARG A 109 -4.62 12.79 5.88
C ARG A 109 -5.44 11.74 5.14
N ARG A 110 -4.76 10.73 4.62
CA ARG A 110 -5.33 9.58 3.90
C ARG A 110 -5.46 8.41 4.86
N ARG A 111 -6.58 7.69 4.77
CA ARG A 111 -6.90 6.53 5.60
C ARG A 111 -7.45 5.41 4.74
N LEU A 112 -6.67 4.34 4.61
CA LEU A 112 -7.07 3.07 4.02
C LEU A 112 -7.51 2.13 5.16
N VAL A 113 -8.75 1.65 5.08
CA VAL A 113 -9.33 0.64 5.97
C VAL A 113 -9.50 -0.64 5.17
N LEU A 114 -8.92 -1.74 5.64
CA LEU A 114 -9.16 -3.09 5.13
C LEU A 114 -10.08 -3.81 6.11
N ASN A 115 -11.28 -4.19 5.65
CA ASN A 115 -12.25 -4.91 6.46
C ASN A 115 -12.44 -6.33 5.90
N HIS A 116 -11.84 -7.31 6.58
CA HIS A 116 -11.93 -8.71 6.20
C HIS A 116 -13.28 -9.35 6.56
N THR A 117 -14.05 -8.82 7.50
CA THR A 117 -15.37 -9.40 7.84
C THR A 117 -16.40 -9.12 6.75
N LEU A 118 -16.27 -7.98 6.06
CA LEU A 118 -17.06 -7.63 4.87
C LEU A 118 -16.39 -8.03 3.54
N GLY A 119 -15.09 -8.35 3.56
CA GLY A 119 -14.31 -8.61 2.34
C GLY A 119 -14.09 -7.37 1.46
N MET A 120 -14.13 -6.18 2.06
CA MET A 120 -14.11 -4.88 1.37
C MET A 120 -12.99 -3.97 1.91
N TYR A 121 -12.41 -3.13 1.04
CA TYR A 121 -11.59 -2.00 1.45
C TYR A 121 -12.35 -0.69 1.31
N HIS A 122 -12.06 0.27 2.19
CA HIS A 122 -12.53 1.64 2.12
C HIS A 122 -11.33 2.60 2.14
N PHE A 123 -11.25 3.49 1.17
CA PHE A 123 -10.25 4.54 1.10
C PHE A 123 -10.91 5.90 1.30
N SER A 124 -10.40 6.65 2.27
CA SER A 124 -10.94 7.94 2.68
C SER A 124 -9.86 9.00 2.79
N ILE A 125 -10.20 10.23 2.43
CA ILE A 125 -9.34 11.40 2.54
C ILE A 125 -10.08 12.42 3.40
N GLN A 126 -9.47 12.86 4.50
CA GLN A 126 -10.12 13.76 5.49
C GLN A 126 -11.54 13.29 5.92
N GLY A 127 -11.75 11.97 6.05
CA GLY A 127 -13.03 11.37 6.43
C GLY A 127 -14.06 11.22 5.31
N ARG A 128 -13.86 11.84 4.14
CA ARG A 128 -14.70 11.59 2.95
C ARG A 128 -14.28 10.28 2.28
N THR A 129 -15.22 9.36 2.08
CA THR A 129 -14.99 8.10 1.34
C THR A 129 -14.81 8.39 -0.15
N VAL A 130 -13.60 8.19 -0.66
CA VAL A 130 -13.26 8.43 -2.07
C VAL A 130 -13.44 7.16 -2.91
N CYS A 131 -13.10 6.00 -2.37
CA CYS A 131 -13.25 4.71 -3.04
C CYS A 131 -13.60 3.60 -2.04
N GLN A 132 -14.41 2.64 -2.50
CA GLN A 132 -14.71 1.39 -1.83
C GLN A 132 -14.71 0.27 -2.87
N GLY A 133 -14.26 -0.92 -2.51
CA GLY A 133 -14.23 -2.06 -3.43
C GLY A 133 -13.90 -3.39 -2.75
N PRO A 134 -14.00 -4.51 -3.49
CA PRO A 134 -13.70 -5.84 -2.96
C PRO A 134 -12.21 -6.04 -2.70
N MET A 135 -11.89 -6.79 -1.65
CA MET A 135 -10.55 -6.88 -1.09
C MET A 135 -9.49 -7.49 -2.02
N HIS A 136 -9.88 -8.32 -3.00
CA HIS A 136 -8.96 -8.88 -3.98
C HIS A 136 -8.31 -7.81 -4.89
N LEU A 137 -8.89 -6.59 -4.97
CA LEU A 137 -8.32 -5.48 -5.72
C LEU A 137 -7.19 -4.76 -4.97
N VAL A 138 -6.91 -5.11 -3.70
CA VAL A 138 -5.76 -4.63 -2.93
C VAL A 138 -4.64 -5.66 -3.00
N TYR A 139 -3.44 -5.21 -3.36
CA TYR A 139 -2.29 -6.08 -3.55
C TYR A 139 -0.97 -5.39 -3.19
N VAL A 140 0.02 -6.19 -2.79
CA VAL A 140 1.43 -5.77 -2.78
C VAL A 140 2.04 -6.19 -4.11
N ARG A 141 2.67 -5.27 -4.83
CA ARG A 141 3.49 -5.57 -6.00
C ARG A 141 4.97 -5.32 -5.72
N LEU A 142 5.83 -6.14 -6.30
CA LEU A 142 7.24 -5.84 -6.47
C LEU A 142 7.43 -5.17 -7.83
N ALA A 143 7.75 -3.88 -7.85
CA ALA A 143 8.12 -3.17 -9.07
C ALA A 143 9.64 -3.29 -9.31
N LEU A 144 10.03 -3.37 -10.58
CA LEU A 144 11.41 -3.26 -11.03
C LEU A 144 11.64 -1.86 -11.62
N SER A 145 12.82 -1.30 -11.43
CA SER A 145 13.27 -0.05 -12.04
C SER A 145 14.74 -0.20 -12.43
N SER A 146 15.08 0.17 -13.66
CA SER A 146 16.48 0.24 -14.09
C SER A 146 16.98 1.68 -13.96
N ASP A 147 18.20 1.84 -13.51
CA ASP A 147 18.99 3.07 -13.65
C ASP A 147 19.67 3.13 -15.02
N ALA A 148 20.18 4.30 -15.41
CA ALA A 148 20.86 4.55 -16.68
C ALA A 148 22.13 3.70 -16.85
N TYR A 149 22.78 3.31 -15.75
CA TYR A 149 23.93 2.39 -15.73
C TYR A 149 23.54 0.90 -15.75
N GLY A 150 22.29 0.56 -16.09
CA GLY A 150 21.81 -0.83 -16.16
C GLY A 150 21.60 -1.52 -14.80
N ARG A 151 21.76 -0.80 -13.69
CA ARG A 151 21.51 -1.33 -12.35
C ARG A 151 20.02 -1.53 -12.11
N CYS A 152 19.65 -2.74 -11.72
CA CYS A 152 18.28 -3.12 -11.40
C CYS A 152 17.96 -2.90 -9.92
N PHE A 153 16.99 -2.03 -9.65
CA PHE A 153 16.47 -1.75 -8.32
C PHE A 153 15.02 -2.24 -8.20
N PHE A 154 14.75 -2.96 -7.13
CA PHE A 154 13.43 -3.43 -6.74
C PHE A 154 12.78 -2.43 -5.78
N GLN A 155 11.46 -2.29 -5.89
CA GLN A 155 10.63 -1.37 -5.11
C GLN A 155 9.35 -2.10 -4.67
N LEU A 156 9.09 -2.13 -3.36
CA LEU A 156 7.91 -2.81 -2.82
C LEU A 156 6.77 -1.80 -2.66
N VAL A 157 5.63 -2.05 -3.30
CA VAL A 157 4.53 -1.08 -3.40
C VAL A 157 3.19 -1.74 -3.03
N LEU A 158 2.51 -1.19 -2.03
CA LEU A 158 1.11 -1.50 -1.75
C LEU A 158 0.22 -0.68 -2.69
N SER A 159 -0.69 -1.34 -3.41
CA SER A 159 -1.46 -0.74 -4.50
C SER A 159 -2.86 -1.37 -4.57
N GLY A 160 -3.74 -0.78 -5.39
CA GLY A 160 -5.03 -1.36 -5.70
C GLY A 160 -5.88 -0.51 -6.63
N HIS A 161 -7.09 -0.99 -6.95
CA HIS A 161 -7.99 -0.26 -7.84
C HIS A 161 -8.38 1.11 -7.25
N LYS A 162 -8.06 2.20 -7.97
CA LYS A 162 -8.24 3.59 -7.53
C LYS A 162 -7.58 3.93 -6.18
N LEU A 163 -6.55 3.18 -5.78
CA LEU A 163 -5.69 3.52 -4.64
C LEU A 163 -4.41 4.20 -5.13
N GLU A 164 -3.96 5.22 -4.42
CA GLU A 164 -2.61 5.75 -4.60
C GLU A 164 -1.57 4.66 -4.25
N PRO A 165 -0.51 4.45 -5.07
CA PRO A 165 0.49 3.43 -4.81
C PRO A 165 1.41 3.83 -3.65
N LEU A 166 1.21 3.25 -2.46
CA LEU A 166 2.07 3.47 -1.30
C LEU A 166 3.35 2.65 -1.42
N VAL A 167 4.47 3.34 -1.58
CA VAL A 167 5.80 2.71 -1.60
C VAL A 167 6.21 2.31 -0.19
N LEU A 168 6.41 1.02 0.05
CA LEU A 168 6.83 0.45 1.34
C LEU A 168 8.35 0.40 1.49
N VAL A 169 9.06 0.09 0.39
CA VAL A 169 10.52 0.13 0.30
C VAL A 169 10.92 0.69 -1.07
N GLN A 170 11.78 1.70 -1.05
CA GLN A 170 12.46 2.24 -2.23
C GLN A 170 13.82 1.57 -2.42
N LEU A 171 14.20 1.43 -3.70
CA LEU A 171 15.57 1.22 -4.19
C LEU A 171 16.40 0.18 -3.43
N SER A 172 16.09 -1.11 -3.60
CA SER A 172 16.97 -2.21 -3.17
C SER A 172 17.46 -3.05 -4.35
N GLU A 173 18.73 -3.42 -4.36
CA GLU A 173 19.31 -4.38 -5.32
C GLU A 173 18.96 -5.85 -4.95
N ARG A 174 18.47 -6.14 -3.73
CA ARG A 174 18.31 -7.52 -3.19
C ARG A 174 16.92 -8.13 -3.37
N TYR A 175 16.62 -8.56 -4.60
CA TYR A 175 15.39 -9.24 -5.01
C TYR A 175 14.77 -10.19 -3.95
N GLU A 176 15.53 -11.16 -3.44
CA GLU A 176 15.00 -12.20 -2.54
C GLU A 176 14.49 -11.67 -1.20
N GLN A 177 15.13 -10.62 -0.66
CA GLN A 177 14.71 -10.03 0.61
C GLN A 177 13.41 -9.23 0.40
N MET A 178 13.28 -8.54 -0.73
CA MET A 178 12.04 -7.86 -1.12
C MET A 178 10.89 -8.82 -1.40
N GLU A 179 11.15 -9.94 -2.08
CA GLU A 179 10.19 -11.00 -2.37
C GLU A 179 9.64 -11.62 -1.08
N TYR A 180 10.54 -11.99 -0.15
CA TYR A 180 10.18 -12.52 1.15
C TYR A 180 9.35 -11.52 1.96
N LEU A 181 9.77 -10.25 2.03
CA LEU A 181 9.06 -9.20 2.78
C LEU A 181 7.67 -8.93 2.18
N GLY A 182 7.56 -8.85 0.85
CA GLY A 182 6.28 -8.68 0.15
C GLY A 182 5.31 -9.83 0.39
N ARG A 183 5.79 -11.07 0.28
CA ARG A 183 5.01 -12.29 0.57
C ARG A 183 4.65 -12.40 2.05
N HIS A 184 5.51 -11.97 2.97
CA HIS A 184 5.22 -11.93 4.40
C HIS A 184 4.07 -10.95 4.69
N ILE A 185 4.15 -9.72 4.19
CA ILE A 185 3.10 -8.69 4.33
C ILE A 185 1.79 -9.19 3.73
N ALA A 186 1.79 -9.68 2.49
CA ALA A 186 0.58 -10.17 1.83
C ALA A 186 -0.04 -11.39 2.53
N ARG A 187 0.77 -12.26 3.16
CA ARG A 187 0.29 -13.38 3.97
C ARG A 187 -0.30 -12.91 5.31
N LYS A 188 0.33 -11.96 6.01
CA LYS A 188 -0.16 -11.42 7.28
C LYS A 188 -1.43 -10.58 7.13
N LEU A 189 -1.55 -9.86 6.01
CA LEU A 189 -2.72 -9.03 5.67
C LEU A 189 -3.74 -9.76 4.77
N ASN A 190 -3.57 -11.06 4.49
CA ASN A 190 -4.49 -11.88 3.67
C ASN A 190 -4.93 -11.22 2.33
N ILE A 191 -4.02 -10.48 1.69
CA ILE A 191 -4.17 -9.79 0.38
C ILE A 191 -3.31 -10.45 -0.71
N ASN A 192 -3.40 -9.95 -1.93
CA ASN A 192 -2.65 -10.47 -3.08
C ASN A 192 -1.19 -10.01 -3.08
N TYR A 193 -0.29 -10.84 -3.61
CA TYR A 193 1.10 -10.49 -3.91
C TYR A 193 1.38 -10.71 -5.40
N PHE A 194 1.99 -9.73 -6.05
CA PHE A 194 2.50 -9.84 -7.41
C PHE A 194 4.01 -9.59 -7.44
N ASP A 195 4.73 -10.50 -8.07
CA ASP A 195 6.16 -10.40 -8.37
C ASP A 195 6.41 -9.46 -9.56
N CYS A 196 7.67 -9.10 -9.83
CA CYS A 196 8.02 -8.14 -10.88
C CYS A 196 7.82 -8.67 -12.32
N LEU A 197 7.90 -9.99 -12.52
CA LEU A 197 7.64 -10.65 -13.80
C LEU A 197 6.20 -11.18 -13.84
N ALA A 198 5.43 -10.80 -14.87
CA ALA A 198 4.02 -11.20 -15.00
C ALA A 198 3.81 -12.73 -15.10
N THR A 199 4.81 -13.47 -15.57
CA THR A 199 4.81 -14.94 -15.69
C THR A 199 5.42 -15.68 -14.49
N SER A 200 5.77 -14.97 -13.41
CA SER A 200 6.42 -15.58 -12.24
C SER A 200 5.49 -16.56 -11.50
N TYR A 201 5.98 -17.77 -11.22
CA TYR A 201 5.32 -18.70 -10.29
C TYR A 201 5.27 -18.18 -8.84
N ARG A 202 5.86 -17.02 -8.54
CA ARG A 202 5.99 -16.47 -7.19
C ARG A 202 4.83 -15.58 -6.76
N HIS A 203 3.93 -15.20 -7.67
CA HIS A 203 2.66 -14.52 -7.35
C HIS A 203 1.87 -15.29 -6.27
N VAL A 204 1.11 -14.58 -5.44
CA VAL A 204 0.17 -15.18 -4.47
C VAL A 204 -1.19 -14.54 -4.65
N VAL A 205 -2.05 -15.20 -5.41
CA VAL A 205 -3.42 -14.76 -5.69
C VAL A 205 -4.39 -15.43 -4.71
N ARG A 206 -5.26 -14.62 -4.13
CA ARG A 206 -6.35 -14.98 -3.21
C ARG A 206 -7.65 -14.44 -3.80
N HIS A 207 -8.58 -15.34 -4.07
CA HIS A 207 -9.92 -14.96 -4.49
C HIS A 207 -10.75 -14.58 -3.26
N TRP A 208 -11.62 -13.57 -3.42
CA TRP A 208 -12.56 -13.11 -2.39
C TRP A 208 -13.97 -13.10 -3.00
N PRO A 209 -15.01 -13.59 -2.28
CA PRO A 209 -14.99 -14.05 -0.89
C PRO A 209 -14.33 -15.43 -0.70
N GLN A 210 -13.71 -15.64 0.47
CA GLN A 210 -12.94 -16.86 0.79
C GLN A 210 -13.81 -18.09 1.11
N GLY A 211 -15.13 -18.03 0.88
CA GLY A 211 -16.12 -19.07 1.16
C GLY A 211 -16.76 -19.71 -0.08
N ALA A 212 -16.17 -19.54 -1.27
CA ALA A 212 -16.70 -20.03 -2.55
C ALA A 212 -16.60 -21.57 -2.75
N THR A 213 -16.75 -22.35 -1.69
CA THR A 213 -16.90 -23.82 -1.74
C THR A 213 -18.33 -24.22 -2.12
N PHE A 214 -19.30 -23.31 -2.01
CA PHE A 214 -20.63 -23.46 -2.58
C PHE A 214 -20.71 -22.84 -3.98
N SER A 215 -20.47 -23.68 -5.00
CA SER A 215 -21.01 -23.45 -6.33
C SER A 215 -22.27 -24.31 -6.51
N PRO A 216 -23.48 -23.71 -6.61
CA PRO A 216 -24.71 -24.46 -6.88
C PRO A 216 -24.75 -25.14 -8.27
N TYR A 217 -23.77 -24.85 -9.13
CA TYR A 217 -23.75 -25.23 -10.54
C TYR A 217 -22.62 -26.19 -10.94
N ILE A 218 -21.81 -26.67 -9.99
CA ILE A 218 -20.99 -27.88 -10.23
C ILE A 218 -21.92 -29.10 -10.11
N MET A 219 -22.74 -29.30 -11.15
CA MET A 219 -23.35 -30.60 -11.41
C MET A 219 -22.24 -31.64 -11.46
N PRO A 220 -22.32 -32.75 -10.70
CA PRO A 220 -21.39 -33.87 -10.88
C PRO A 220 -21.46 -34.31 -12.35
N ARG A 221 -20.31 -34.25 -13.05
CA ARG A 221 -20.25 -34.66 -14.46
C ARG A 221 -20.57 -36.15 -14.54
N LYS A 222 -21.84 -36.46 -14.80
CA LYS A 222 -22.38 -37.82 -14.83
C LYS A 222 -21.50 -38.67 -15.75
N THR A 223 -20.68 -39.54 -15.16
CA THR A 223 -19.81 -40.44 -15.88
C THR A 223 -20.70 -41.37 -16.69
N GLY A 224 -20.66 -41.23 -18.02
CA GLY A 224 -21.36 -42.13 -18.92
C GLY A 224 -20.75 -43.52 -18.77
N ALA A 225 -21.40 -44.35 -17.95
CA ALA A 225 -21.11 -45.78 -17.92
C ALA A 225 -21.32 -46.32 -19.33
N LYS A 226 -20.35 -47.06 -19.84
CA LYS A 226 -20.51 -47.79 -21.10
C LYS A 226 -21.41 -49.00 -20.81
N ASP A 227 -22.71 -48.83 -20.99
CA ASP A 227 -23.60 -49.98 -21.08
C ASP A 227 -23.12 -50.85 -22.25
N LYS A 228 -22.79 -52.10 -21.92
CA LYS A 228 -22.12 -53.06 -22.79
C LYS A 228 -23.13 -54.16 -23.12
N PRO A 229 -23.73 -54.17 -24.33
CA PRO A 229 -24.58 -55.29 -24.73
C PRO A 229 -23.77 -56.59 -24.72
N SER A 230 -24.20 -57.54 -23.92
CA SER A 230 -23.67 -58.90 -23.92
C SER A 230 -24.38 -59.73 -24.98
N PHE A 231 -23.59 -60.39 -25.84
CA PHE A 231 -23.91 -61.61 -26.59
C PHE A 231 -25.37 -61.90 -26.95
N GLN A 232 -25.63 -62.04 -28.25
CA GLN A 232 -26.02 -63.38 -28.70
C GLN A 232 -25.34 -63.70 -30.04
N SER A 233 -25.05 -64.97 -30.24
CA SER A 233 -24.41 -65.53 -31.43
C SER A 233 -25.37 -66.51 -32.07
N ASP A 234 -25.68 -66.33 -33.34
CA ASP A 234 -26.35 -67.33 -34.17
C ASP A 234 -25.45 -67.67 -35.35
N GLN A 235 -25.38 -68.96 -35.66
CA GLN A 235 -24.60 -69.53 -36.74
C GLN A 235 -25.40 -70.69 -37.35
N ASP A 236 -25.28 -70.87 -38.67
CA ASP A 236 -25.64 -72.06 -39.43
C ASP A 236 -27.12 -72.53 -39.44
N VAL A 237 -27.86 -72.14 -40.50
CA VAL A 237 -28.40 -73.07 -41.52
C VAL A 237 -28.27 -72.42 -42.89
#